data_AF-A0AAX3H4N9-F1
#
_entry.id   AF-A0AAX3H4N9-F1
#
_cell.length_a   1.000
_cell.length_b   1.000
_cell.length_c   1.000
_cell.angle_alpha   90.00
_cell.angle_beta   90.00
_cell.angle_gamma   90.00
#
_symmetry.space_group_name_H-M   'P 1'
#
loop_
_entity.id
_entity.type
_entity.pdbx_description
1 polymer ?
#
loop_
_entity_poly.entity_id
_entity_poly.type
_entity_poly.pdbx_seq_one_letter_code
_entity_poly.pdbx_strand_id
1 'polypeptide(L)'
;MNLIGKFFNKYNAQNLKFYLDAPVSNSGNLKYRILEHAKTWGIETEVELVKNADVVLEKLDRVVSSDAVIVDKCISYFNVARGIIEEYIKDCNIVNLNK
;
A
#
# COMPACT_ATOMS: atom_id res chain seq x y z
N MET A 1 4.99 2.91 9.36
CA MET A 1 4.55 3.75 8.23
C MET A 1 5.67 4.60 7.62
N ASN A 2 6.71 4.98 8.37
CA ASN A 2 7.81 5.81 7.83
C ASN A 2 8.54 5.21 6.60
N LEU A 3 8.70 3.89 6.53
CA LEU A 3 9.34 3.25 5.38
C LEU A 3 8.51 3.35 4.09
N ILE A 4 7.18 3.38 4.20
CA ILE A 4 6.27 3.54 3.05
C ILE A 4 6.52 4.90 2.38
N GLY A 5 6.47 5.97 3.17
CA GLY A 5 6.76 7.32 2.68
C GLY A 5 8.19 7.46 2.12
N LYS A 6 9.20 6.91 2.79
CA LYS A 6 10.58 6.92 2.30
C LYS A 6 10.73 6.22 0.95
N PHE A 7 10.13 5.04 0.80
CA PHE A 7 10.16 4.26 -0.43
C PHE A 7 9.53 5.05 -1.58
N PHE A 8 8.30 5.55 -1.40
CA PHE A 8 7.61 6.28 -2.47
C PHE A 8 8.25 7.63 -2.81
N ASN A 9 8.85 8.32 -1.83
CA ASN A 9 9.66 9.52 -2.11
C ASN A 9 10.88 9.20 -2.97
N LYS A 10 11.61 8.11 -2.68
CA LYS A 10 12.76 7.68 -3.48
C LYS A 10 12.38 7.45 -4.95
N TYR A 11 11.19 6.92 -5.19
CA TYR A 11 10.66 6.67 -6.53
C TYR A 11 9.81 7.81 -7.10
N ASN A 12 9.81 8.99 -6.46
CA ASN A 12 9.10 10.20 -6.91
C ASN A 12 7.60 9.97 -7.19
N ALA A 13 6.93 9.19 -6.34
CA ALA A 13 5.48 9.03 -6.43
C ALA A 13 4.80 10.38 -6.25
N GLN A 14 3.91 10.73 -7.18
CA GLN A 14 3.22 12.03 -7.15
C GLN A 14 2.05 12.01 -6.16
N ASN A 15 1.33 10.88 -6.08
CA ASN A 15 0.20 10.70 -5.20
C ASN A 15 0.16 9.27 -4.64
N LEU A 16 -0.53 9.12 -3.51
CA LEU A 16 -0.86 7.83 -2.90
C LEU A 16 -2.34 7.81 -2.53
N LYS A 17 -3.05 6.77 -2.95
CA LYS A 17 -4.46 6.58 -2.61
C LYS A 17 -4.68 5.23 -1.94
N PHE A 18 -5.19 5.27 -0.71
CA PHE A 18 -5.53 4.08 0.07
C PHE A 18 -7.03 3.85 0.02
N TYR A 19 -7.45 2.64 -0.35
CA TYR A 19 -8.83 2.18 -0.25
C TYR A 19 -8.95 1.23 0.92
N LEU A 20 -9.88 1.51 1.84
CA LEU A 20 -10.17 0.66 3.00
C LEU A 20 -11.65 0.30 3.02
N ASP A 21 -11.97 -0.91 3.48
CA ASP A 21 -13.35 -1.32 3.66
C ASP A 21 -14.02 -0.56 4.80
N ALA A 22 -15.04 0.23 4.47
CA ALA A 22 -15.89 0.94 5.42
C ALA A 22 -16.56 0.03 6.49
N PRO A 23 -17.05 -1.19 6.18
CA PRO A 23 -17.74 -2.02 7.18
C PRO A 23 -16.82 -2.72 8.20
N VAL A 24 -15.50 -2.51 8.14
CA VAL A 24 -14.55 -3.10 9.10
C VAL A 24 -14.35 -2.14 10.27
N SER A 25 -14.53 -2.66 11.49
CA SER A 25 -14.62 -1.87 12.74
C SER A 25 -13.46 -0.90 13.00
N ASN A 26 -12.28 -1.16 12.43
CA ASN A 26 -11.07 -0.36 12.67
C ASN A 26 -10.68 0.54 11.47
N SER A 27 -11.40 0.53 10.36
CA SER A 27 -11.00 1.25 9.14
C SER A 27 -10.98 2.77 9.31
N GLY A 28 -11.90 3.33 10.10
CA GLY A 28 -11.90 4.76 10.42
C GLY A 28 -10.64 5.21 11.17
N ASN A 29 -10.24 4.45 12.20
CA ASN A 29 -9.02 4.73 12.96
C ASN A 29 -7.76 4.53 12.10
N LEU A 30 -7.74 3.48 11.27
CA LEU A 30 -6.64 3.24 10.35
C LEU A 30 -6.49 4.40 9.34
N LYS A 31 -7.59 4.90 8.79
CA LYS A 31 -7.60 6.09 7.93
C LYS A 31 -6.94 7.28 8.61
N TYR A 32 -7.34 7.60 9.83
CA TYR A 32 -6.74 8.70 10.59
C TYR A 32 -5.22 8.50 10.77
N ARG A 33 -4.81 7.30 11.18
CA ARG A 33 -3.37 6.98 11.37
C ARG A 33 -2.56 7.10 10.08
N ILE A 34 -3.08 6.64 8.95
CA ILE A 34 -2.42 6.78 7.65
C ILE A 34 -2.22 8.25 7.33
N LEU A 35 -3.28 9.07 7.43
CA LEU A 35 -3.22 10.50 7.13
C LEU A 35 -2.27 11.26 8.05
N GLU A 36 -2.26 10.96 9.36
CA GLU A 36 -1.30 11.57 10.30
C GLU A 36 0.15 11.27 9.92
N HIS A 37 0.47 10.04 9.53
CA HIS A 37 1.81 9.70 9.05
C HIS A 37 2.13 10.33 7.69
N ALA A 38 1.15 10.41 6.79
CA ALA A 38 1.30 10.96 5.45
C ALA A 38 1.72 12.43 5.44
N LYS A 39 1.36 13.21 6.48
CA LYS A 39 1.84 14.60 6.67
C LYS A 39 3.37 14.71 6.62
N THR A 40 4.07 13.66 7.04
CA THR A 40 5.55 13.62 7.06
C THR A 40 6.17 13.14 5.76
N TRP A 41 5.37 12.64 4.81
CA TRP A 41 5.87 12.07 3.57
C TRP A 41 6.10 13.13 2.50
N GLY A 42 5.37 14.24 2.52
CA GLY A 42 5.46 15.25 1.45
C GLY A 42 4.88 14.77 0.11
N ILE A 43 4.04 13.73 0.15
CA ILE A 43 3.34 13.16 -1.01
C ILE A 43 1.84 13.39 -0.80
N GLU A 44 1.14 13.84 -1.83
CA GLU A 44 -0.32 13.96 -1.79
C GLU A 44 -0.94 12.60 -1.50
N THR A 45 -1.61 12.48 -0.35
CA THR A 45 -2.11 11.19 0.13
C THR A 45 -3.59 11.27 0.48
N GLU A 46 -4.37 10.40 -0.15
CA GLU A 46 -5.80 10.23 0.09
C GLU A 46 -6.10 8.89 0.76
N VAL A 47 -7.13 8.87 1.61
CA VAL A 47 -7.68 7.62 2.16
C VAL A 47 -9.19 7.62 2.04
N GLU A 48 -9.71 6.66 1.28
CA GLU A 48 -11.12 6.50 0.97
C GLU A 48 -11.68 5.25 1.66
N LEU A 49 -12.80 5.43 2.37
CA LEU A 49 -13.56 4.31 2.93
C LEU A 49 -14.61 3.91 1.91
N VAL A 50 -14.49 2.71 1.35
CA VAL A 50 -15.37 2.19 0.30
C VAL A 50 -16.13 0.96 0.81
N LYS A 51 -17.27 0.63 0.21
CA LYS A 51 -18.07 -0.53 0.62
C LYS A 51 -17.29 -1.84 0.45
N ASN A 52 -16.49 -1.93 -0.61
CA ASN A 52 -15.65 -3.07 -0.95
C ASN A 52 -14.41 -2.54 -1.68
N ALA A 53 -13.24 -2.65 -1.06
CA ALA A 53 -11.97 -2.19 -1.63
C ALA A 53 -11.52 -3.06 -2.81
N ASP A 54 -11.76 -4.37 -2.74
CA ASP A 54 -11.40 -5.33 -3.79
C ASP A 54 -11.99 -4.94 -5.15
N VAL A 55 -13.29 -4.64 -5.19
CA VAL A 55 -14.00 -4.24 -6.43
C VAL A 55 -13.43 -2.98 -7.06
N VAL A 56 -12.85 -2.09 -6.23
CA VAL A 56 -12.17 -0.89 -6.71
C VAL A 56 -10.79 -1.26 -7.24
N LEU A 57 -9.98 -1.95 -6.43
CA LEU A 57 -8.59 -2.27 -6.73
C LEU A 57 -8.45 -3.19 -7.96
N GLU A 58 -9.36 -4.14 -8.18
CA GLU A 58 -9.37 -5.01 -9.36
C GLU A 58 -9.45 -4.26 -10.70
N LYS A 59 -9.86 -2.98 -10.69
CA LYS A 59 -10.05 -2.17 -11.92
C LYS A 59 -8.99 -1.10 -12.12
N LEU A 60 -8.00 -1.01 -11.22
CA LEU A 60 -6.99 0.03 -11.22
C LEU A 60 -5.65 -0.48 -11.73
N ASP A 61 -4.83 0.45 -12.22
CA ASP A 61 -3.41 0.24 -12.47
C ASP A 61 -2.59 0.62 -11.23
N ARG A 62 -1.30 0.23 -11.22
CA ARG A 62 -0.33 0.63 -10.18
C ARG A 62 -0.77 0.26 -8.76
N VAL A 63 -1.43 -0.89 -8.61
CA VAL A 63 -1.97 -1.38 -7.34
C VAL A 63 -0.87 -1.93 -6.43
N VAL A 64 -1.04 -1.75 -5.13
CA VAL A 64 -0.22 -2.38 -4.09
C VAL A 64 -1.13 -3.20 -3.19
N SER A 65 -1.00 -4.52 -3.23
CA SER A 65 -1.76 -5.44 -2.38
C SER A 65 -0.92 -6.67 -2.04
N SER A 66 -1.20 -7.29 -0.90
CA SER A 66 -0.69 -8.61 -0.54
C SER A 66 -1.69 -9.73 -0.86
N ASP A 67 -2.91 -9.38 -1.27
CA ASP A 67 -3.92 -10.36 -1.69
C ASP A 67 -3.64 -10.81 -3.12
N ALA A 68 -3.39 -12.11 -3.30
CA ALA A 68 -3.07 -12.69 -4.60
C ALA A 68 -4.21 -12.55 -5.62
N VAL A 69 -5.48 -12.57 -5.18
CA VAL A 69 -6.64 -12.41 -6.07
C VAL A 69 -6.67 -11.00 -6.66
N ILE A 70 -6.36 -9.98 -5.87
CA ILE A 70 -6.30 -8.59 -6.33
C ILE A 70 -5.12 -8.39 -7.27
N VAL A 71 -3.95 -8.93 -6.91
CA VAL A 71 -2.74 -8.86 -7.73
C VAL A 71 -2.96 -9.51 -9.11
N ASP A 72 -3.70 -10.62 -9.17
CA ASP A 72 -4.03 -11.33 -10.42
C ASP A 72 -5.01 -10.56 -11.32
N LYS A 73 -5.97 -9.84 -10.72
CA LYS A 73 -7.07 -9.20 -11.47
C LYS A 73 -6.83 -7.73 -11.83
N CYS A 74 -6.04 -7.00 -11.06
CA CYS A 74 -5.78 -5.58 -11.32
C CYS A 74 -5.02 -5.36 -12.64
N ILE A 75 -5.04 -4.14 -13.17
CA ILE A 75 -4.42 -3.81 -14.47
C ILE A 75 -2.90 -3.93 -14.39
N SER A 76 -2.30 -3.49 -13.28
CA SER A 76 -0.87 -3.64 -12.98
C SER A 76 -0.63 -3.43 -11.50
N TYR A 77 0.46 -4.01 -10.99
CA TYR A 77 0.81 -3.93 -9.57
C TYR A 77 2.31 -3.69 -9.33
N PHE A 78 2.63 -3.20 -8.13
CA PHE A 78 3.99 -3.11 -7.62
C PHE A 78 4.13 -3.92 -6.34
N ASN A 79 5.20 -4.72 -6.23
CA ASN A 79 5.54 -5.40 -4.99
C ASN A 79 6.35 -4.47 -4.05
N VAL A 80 5.66 -3.47 -3.49
CA VAL A 80 6.27 -2.47 -2.60
C VAL A 80 6.81 -3.11 -1.32
N ALA A 81 6.13 -4.13 -0.79
CA ALA A 81 6.59 -4.82 0.43
C ALA A 81 7.98 -5.44 0.21
N ARG A 82 8.16 -6.15 -0.90
CA ARG A 82 9.46 -6.71 -1.29
C ARG A 82 10.52 -5.62 -1.45
N GLY A 83 10.20 -4.55 -2.19
CA GLY A 83 11.12 -3.43 -2.39
C GLY A 83 11.55 -2.77 -1.07
N ILE A 84 10.62 -2.58 -0.12
CA ILE A 84 10.96 -2.04 1.20
C ILE A 84 11.90 -2.97 1.96
N ILE A 85 11.63 -4.28 1.95
CA ILE A 85 12.45 -5.27 2.65
C ILE A 85 13.86 -5.27 2.07
N GLU A 86 13.99 -5.42 0.75
CA GLU A 86 15.29 -5.51 0.06
C GLU A 86 16.13 -4.23 0.23
N GLU A 87 15.51 -3.06 0.28
CA GLU A 87 16.24 -1.79 0.33
C GLU A 87 16.50 -1.24 1.74
N TYR A 88 15.62 -1.51 2.70
CA TYR A 88 15.64 -0.83 4.00
C TYR A 88 15.77 -1.79 5.20
N ILE A 89 15.55 -3.10 5.03
CA ILE A 89 15.59 -4.07 6.14
C ILE A 89 16.76 -5.03 5.94
N LYS A 90 17.91 -4.64 6.50
CA LYS A 90 19.18 -5.37 6.34
C LYS A 90 19.17 -6.77 6.97
N ASP A 91 18.54 -6.91 8.14
CA ASP A 91 18.51 -8.16 8.91
C ASP A 91 17.10 -8.78 8.86
N CYS A 92 16.66 -9.17 7.67
CA CYS A 92 15.39 -9.87 7.47
C CYS A 92 15.60 -11.37 7.29
N ASN A 93 14.77 -12.19 7.95
CA ASN A 93 14.73 -13.62 7.70
C ASN A 93 13.82 -13.91 6.50
N ILE A 94 14.38 -13.87 5.29
CA ILE A 94 13.65 -14.18 4.06
C ILE A 94 13.72 -15.69 3.80
N VAL A 95 12.56 -16.35 3.81
CA VAL A 95 12.43 -17.72 3.33
C VAL A 95 12.01 -17.68 1.87
N ASN A 96 12.91 -18.13 0.99
CA ASN A 96 12.61 -18.25 -0.43
C ASN A 96 11.86 -19.56 -0.69
N LEU A 97 10.60 -19.46 -1.13
CA LEU A 97 9.74 -20.59 -1.46
C LEU A 97 9.71 -20.88 -2.97
N ASN A 98 10.47 -20.13 -3.77
CA ASN A 98 10.63 -20.44 -5.19
C ASN A 98 11.41 -21.74 -5.33
N LYS A 99 10.87 -22.67 -6.10
CA LYS A 99 11.58 -23.88 -6.56
C LYS A 99 12.47 -23.55 -7.74
#